data_AF-A0A2H4ZBB3-F1
#
_entry.id   AF-A0A2H4ZBB3-F1
#
_cell.length_a   1.000
_cell.length_b   1.000
_cell.length_c   1.000
_cell.angle_alpha   90.00
_cell.angle_beta   90.00
_cell.angle_gamma   90.00
#
_symmetry.space_group_name_H-M   'P 1'
#
loop_
_entity.id
_entity.type
_entity.pdbx_description
1 polymer ?
#
loop_
_entity_poly.entity_id
_entity_poly.type
_entity_poly.pdbx_seq_one_letter_code
_entity_poly.pdbx_strand_id
1 'polypeptide(L)'
;MVTSVGMLCVNMYAMTIYQASVSNEFRFGIIIFSLTAEFFMVYGLPAQLLMEESAATTDLIYFECKWDLPNLRPLRTDFLIMMMQGQRGVFIRIANYHILSNRTVLMIVRTAYSFC
;
A
#
# COMPACT_ATOMS: atom_id res chain seq x y z
N MET A 1 5.42 11.43 -0.70
CA MET A 1 4.42 11.01 -1.72
C MET A 1 4.23 12.05 -2.82
N VAL A 2 3.75 13.26 -2.53
CA VAL A 2 3.52 14.28 -3.59
C VAL A 2 4.82 14.72 -4.28
N THR A 3 5.88 14.93 -3.49
CA THR A 3 7.22 15.28 -4.00
C THR A 3 7.83 14.18 -4.87
N SER A 4 7.63 12.91 -4.51
CA SER A 4 8.15 11.77 -5.26
C SER A 4 7.36 11.50 -6.55
N VAL A 5 6.04 11.73 -6.56
CA VAL A 5 5.25 11.73 -7.82
C VAL A 5 5.70 12.87 -8.74
N GLY A 6 5.91 14.07 -8.21
CA GLY A 6 6.42 15.20 -8.98
C GLY A 6 7.80 14.92 -9.60
N MET A 7 8.72 14.34 -8.84
CA MET A 7 10.02 13.91 -9.37
C MET A 7 9.89 12.85 -10.46
N LEU A 8 8.95 11.90 -10.33
CA LEU A 8 8.73 10.86 -11.34
C LEU A 8 8.23 11.46 -12.66
N CYS A 9 7.27 12.38 -12.62
CA CYS A 9 6.79 13.09 -13.81
C CYS A 9 7.88 13.96 -14.46
N VAL A 10 8.66 14.70 -13.67
CA VAL A 10 9.75 15.54 -14.21
C VAL A 10 10.84 14.69 -14.86
N ASN A 11 11.19 13.53 -14.27
CA ASN A 11 12.18 12.63 -14.86
C ASN A 11 11.68 11.96 -16.14
N MET A 12 10.39 11.62 -16.23
CA MET A 12 9.78 11.11 -17.47
C MET A 12 9.76 12.16 -18.58
N TYR A 13 9.40 13.40 -18.25
CA TYR A 13 9.44 14.52 -19.18
C TYR A 13 10.87 14.84 -19.64
N ALA A 14 11.85 14.76 -18.72
CA ALA A 14 13.26 14.92 -19.08
C ALA A 14 13.71 13.82 -20.05
N MET A 15 13.25 12.59 -19.89
CA MET A 15 13.54 11.49 -20.80
C MET A 15 12.96 11.70 -22.21
N THR A 16 11.78 12.31 -22.34
CA THR A 16 11.17 12.57 -23.67
C THR A 16 11.84 13.74 -24.41
N ILE A 17 12.39 14.74 -23.69
CA ILE A 17 13.10 15.87 -24.30
C ILE A 17 14.57 15.55 -24.61
N TYR A 18 15.27 14.92 -23.68
CA TYR A 18 16.71 14.66 -23.81
C TYR A 18 16.95 13.34 -24.55
N GLN A 19 16.73 13.36 -25.86
CA GLN A 19 17.01 12.24 -26.76
C GLN A 19 18.52 12.12 -27.10
N ALA A 20 19.38 12.13 -26.08
CA ALA A 20 20.83 12.21 -26.28
C ALA A 20 21.65 11.40 -25.25
N SER A 21 22.37 10.40 -25.80
CA SER A 21 23.31 9.47 -25.17
C SER A 21 22.70 8.33 -24.32
N VAL A 22 23.16 7.10 -24.61
CA VAL A 22 22.81 5.84 -23.89
C VAL A 22 23.03 5.95 -22.38
N SER A 23 24.02 6.76 -21.95
CA SER A 23 24.32 6.98 -20.53
C SER A 23 23.20 7.70 -19.80
N ASN A 24 22.55 8.69 -20.45
CA ASN A 24 21.46 9.44 -19.82
C ASN A 24 20.19 8.61 -19.73
N GLU A 25 19.83 7.84 -20.77
CA GLU A 25 18.69 6.92 -20.74
C GLU A 25 18.79 5.90 -19.60
N PHE A 26 19.99 5.32 -19.40
CA PHE A 26 20.22 4.38 -18.32
C PHE A 26 20.06 5.04 -16.93
N ARG A 27 20.58 6.27 -16.76
CA ARG A 27 20.41 7.02 -15.51
C ARG A 27 18.95 7.33 -15.22
N PHE A 28 18.18 7.78 -16.21
CA PHE A 28 16.75 8.05 -16.05
C PHE A 28 15.97 6.77 -15.74
N GLY A 29 16.30 5.66 -16.39
CA GLY A 29 15.71 4.34 -16.12
C GLY A 29 15.94 3.90 -14.67
N ILE A 30 17.16 4.03 -14.14
CA ILE A 30 17.46 3.71 -12.73
C ILE A 30 16.68 4.61 -11.77
N ILE A 31 16.59 5.91 -12.04
CA ILE A 31 15.87 6.85 -11.17
C ILE A 31 14.37 6.52 -11.14
N ILE A 32 13.75 6.26 -12.30
CA ILE A 32 12.33 5.89 -12.36
C ILE A 32 12.08 4.55 -11.66
N PHE A 33 12.95 3.56 -11.90
CA PHE A 33 12.84 2.26 -11.25
C PHE A 33 13.01 2.34 -9.73
N SER A 34 14.01 3.08 -9.25
CA SER A 34 14.26 3.25 -7.81
C SER A 34 13.12 3.98 -7.10
N LEU A 35 12.58 5.04 -7.69
CA LEU A 35 11.40 5.73 -7.16
C LEU A 35 10.18 4.79 -7.11
N THR A 36 9.96 4.02 -8.17
CA THR A 36 8.84 3.04 -8.22
C THR A 36 9.01 1.94 -7.17
N ALA A 37 10.22 1.42 -7.00
CA ALA A 37 10.54 0.42 -5.99
C ALA A 37 10.36 0.96 -4.57
N GLU A 38 10.79 2.20 -4.30
CA GLU A 38 10.56 2.88 -3.01
C GLU A 38 9.05 2.98 -2.73
N PHE A 39 8.26 3.40 -3.71
CA PHE A 39 6.81 3.49 -3.58
C PHE A 39 6.15 2.15 -3.22
N PHE A 40 6.57 1.08 -3.87
CA PHE A 40 6.02 -0.25 -3.62
C PHE A 40 6.49 -0.81 -2.28
N MET A 41 7.79 -0.76 -1.98
CA MET A 41 8.37 -1.37 -0.78
C MET A 41 8.07 -0.60 0.50
N VAL A 42 8.17 0.73 0.47
CA VAL A 42 8.08 1.56 1.68
C VAL A 42 6.63 1.91 2.01
N TYR A 43 5.77 2.10 1.00
CA TYR A 43 4.41 2.56 1.21
C TYR A 43 3.36 1.52 0.86
N GLY A 44 3.47 0.89 -0.31
CA GLY A 44 2.47 -0.05 -0.80
C GLY A 44 2.39 -1.34 0.03
N LEU A 45 3.54 -2.03 0.16
CA LEU A 45 3.65 -3.34 0.79
C LEU A 45 3.25 -3.35 2.28
N PRO A 46 3.80 -2.47 3.15
CA PRO A 46 3.38 -2.45 4.56
C PRO A 46 1.92 -2.05 4.73
N ALA A 47 1.39 -1.16 3.89
CA ALA A 47 -0.01 -0.76 3.97
C ALA A 47 -0.95 -1.89 3.55
N GLN A 48 -0.59 -2.65 2.51
CA GLN A 48 -1.37 -3.80 2.08
C GLN A 48 -1.28 -4.95 3.08
N LEU A 49 -0.09 -5.23 3.61
CA LEU A 49 0.08 -6.24 4.66
C LEU A 49 -0.77 -5.89 5.89
N LEU A 50 -0.76 -4.62 6.31
CA LEU A 50 -1.60 -4.16 7.43
C LEU A 50 -3.09 -4.42 7.20
N MET A 51 -3.57 -4.18 5.98
CA MET A 51 -4.97 -4.45 5.61
C MET A 51 -5.27 -5.96 5.66
N GLU A 52 -4.42 -6.78 5.05
CA GLU A 52 -4.59 -8.23 4.97
C GLU A 52 -4.54 -8.87 6.36
N GLU A 53 -3.56 -8.51 7.19
CA GLU A 53 -3.41 -9.00 8.56
C GLU A 53 -4.58 -8.56 9.46
N SER A 54 -5.05 -7.32 9.30
CA SER A 54 -6.21 -6.85 10.06
C SER A 54 -7.49 -7.63 9.74
N ALA A 55 -7.68 -8.02 8.47
CA ALA A 55 -8.81 -8.86 8.07
C ALA A 55 -8.64 -10.30 8.57
N ALA A 56 -7.43 -10.86 8.41
CA ALA A 56 -7.10 -12.22 8.84
C ALA A 56 -7.22 -12.42 10.36
N THR A 57 -6.99 -11.37 11.15
CA THR A 57 -7.13 -11.42 12.62
C THR A 57 -8.52 -11.88 13.06
N THR A 58 -9.57 -11.49 12.33
CA THR A 58 -10.95 -11.88 12.66
C THR A 58 -11.18 -13.37 12.43
N ASP A 59 -10.70 -13.88 11.30
CA ASP A 59 -10.78 -15.29 10.95
C ASP A 59 -9.98 -16.15 11.93
N LEU A 60 -8.79 -15.67 12.34
CA LEU A 60 -7.93 -16.36 13.28
C LEU A 60 -8.58 -16.45 14.68
N ILE A 61 -9.24 -15.38 15.15
CA ILE A 61 -10.00 -15.40 16.41
C ILE A 61 -11.19 -16.36 16.31
N TYR A 62 -11.88 -16.42 15.17
CA TYR A 62 -13.06 -17.28 15.02
C TYR A 62 -12.71 -18.76 14.88
N PHE A 63 -11.70 -19.11 14.09
CA PHE A 63 -11.34 -20.49 13.75
C PHE A 63 -10.33 -21.12 14.72
N GLU A 64 -9.31 -20.38 15.17
CA GLU A 64 -8.24 -20.95 16.00
C GLU A 64 -8.49 -20.77 17.50
N CYS A 65 -9.20 -19.71 17.88
CA CYS A 65 -9.49 -19.45 19.28
C CYS A 65 -10.70 -20.28 19.74
N LYS A 66 -10.54 -21.06 20.83
CA LYS A 66 -11.65 -21.83 21.43
C LYS A 66 -12.54 -20.93 22.31
N TRP A 67 -13.10 -19.87 21.73
CA TRP A 67 -13.92 -18.85 22.41
C TRP A 67 -15.21 -19.40 23.05
N ASP A 68 -15.61 -20.63 22.68
CA ASP A 68 -16.77 -21.34 23.22
C ASP A 68 -16.52 -22.09 24.55
N LEU A 69 -15.28 -22.10 25.05
CA LEU A 69 -14.96 -22.79 26.31
C LEU A 69 -15.68 -22.12 27.49
N PRO A 70 -16.20 -22.91 28.45
CA PRO A 70 -16.97 -22.38 29.59
C PRO A 70 -16.15 -21.44 30.49
N ASN A 71 -14.83 -21.62 30.55
CA ASN A 71 -13.92 -20.76 31.32
C ASN A 71 -13.72 -19.38 30.68
N LEU A 72 -14.01 -19.23 29.38
CA LEU A 72 -13.85 -17.99 28.62
C LEU A 72 -15.17 -17.21 28.44
N ARG A 73 -16.27 -17.67 29.06
CA ARG A 73 -17.56 -16.95 29.09
C ARG A 73 -17.45 -15.46 29.41
N PRO A 74 -16.67 -14.99 30.40
CA PRO A 74 -16.59 -13.55 30.67
C PRO A 74 -15.90 -12.76 29.54
N LEU A 75 -14.97 -13.37 28.80
CA LEU A 75 -14.26 -12.74 27.67
C LEU A 75 -15.02 -12.83 26.35
N ARG A 76 -16.14 -13.54 26.29
CA ARG A 76 -16.90 -13.75 25.03
C ARG A 76 -17.35 -12.43 24.40
N THR A 77 -17.69 -11.46 25.25
CA THR A 77 -18.06 -10.10 24.83
C THR A 77 -16.89 -9.37 24.17
N ASP A 78 -15.68 -9.51 24.72
CA ASP A 78 -14.47 -8.90 24.18
C ASP A 78 -14.09 -9.53 22.83
N PHE A 79 -14.18 -10.85 22.72
CA PHE A 79 -13.98 -11.55 21.45
C PHE A 79 -14.98 -11.10 20.38
N LEU A 80 -16.27 -10.94 20.74
CA LEU A 80 -17.29 -10.42 19.83
C LEU A 80 -16.98 -8.99 19.37
N ILE A 81 -16.50 -8.13 20.27
CA ILE A 81 -16.09 -6.76 19.93
C ILE A 81 -14.89 -6.78 18.97
N MET A 82 -13.88 -7.62 19.24
CA MET A 82 -12.71 -7.76 18.37
C MET A 82 -13.10 -8.27 16.99
N MET A 83 -13.99 -9.27 16.90
CA MET A 83 -14.49 -9.77 15.61
C MET A 83 -15.28 -8.69 14.84
N MET A 84 -16.18 -7.97 15.53
CA MET A 84 -16.96 -6.89 14.91
C MET A 84 -16.10 -5.73 14.42
N GLN A 85 -15.03 -5.40 15.14
CA GLN A 85 -14.09 -4.34 14.75
C GLN A 85 -13.14 -4.81 13.65
N GLY A 86 -12.66 -6.05 13.71
CA GLY A 86 -11.75 -6.61 12.71
C GLY A 86 -12.39 -6.89 11.35
N GLN A 87 -13.73 -6.97 11.26
CA GLN A 87 -14.42 -6.94 9.96
C GLN A 87 -14.12 -5.67 9.15
N ARG A 88 -13.74 -4.58 9.81
CA ARG A 88 -13.29 -3.35 9.15
C ARG A 88 -11.76 -3.36 9.12
N GLY A 89 -11.20 -3.78 7.99
CA GLY A 89 -9.76 -3.77 7.77
C GLY A 89 -9.16 -2.40 8.06
N VAL A 90 -7.99 -2.39 8.70
CA VAL A 90 -7.26 -1.17 9.02
C VAL A 90 -6.61 -0.66 7.74
N PHE A 91 -6.90 0.58 7.39
CA PHE A 91 -6.35 1.20 6.19
C PHE A 91 -5.75 2.56 6.49
N ILE A 92 -4.66 2.86 5.81
CA ILE A 92 -4.03 4.19 5.86
C ILE A 92 -4.65 5.03 4.74
N ARG A 93 -5.28 6.16 5.10
CA ARG A 93 -5.77 7.13 4.12
C ARG A 93 -4.74 8.20 3.82
N ILE A 94 -4.49 8.43 2.54
CA ILE A 94 -3.76 9.57 2.02
C ILE A 94 -4.76 10.72 1.85
N ALA A 95 -4.52 11.81 2.59
CA ALA A 95 -5.27 13.07 2.47
C ALA A 95 -6.81 12.92 2.55
N ASN A 96 -7.31 11.88 3.22
CA ASN A 96 -8.72 11.49 3.32
C ASN A 96 -9.42 10.98 2.04
N TYR A 97 -8.76 10.98 0.88
CA TYR A 97 -9.38 10.58 -0.39
C TYR A 97 -8.99 9.19 -0.88
N HIS A 98 -7.72 8.82 -0.74
CA HIS A 98 -7.22 7.56 -1.29
C HIS A 98 -6.74 6.62 -0.20
N ILE A 99 -7.16 5.37 -0.29
CA ILE A 99 -6.65 4.30 0.56
C ILE A 99 -5.29 3.87 0.00
N LEU A 100 -4.26 3.89 0.84
CA LEU A 100 -2.93 3.42 0.48
C LEU A 100 -2.96 1.89 0.34
N SER A 101 -2.71 1.43 -0.86
CA SER A 101 -2.68 0.01 -1.26
C SER A 101 -1.75 -0.09 -2.46
N ASN A 102 -1.18 -1.27 -2.74
CA ASN A 102 -0.40 -1.50 -3.96
C ASN A 102 -1.19 -1.13 -5.22
N ARG A 103 -2.52 -1.30 -5.22
CA ARG A 103 -3.37 -0.90 -6.33
C ARG A 103 -3.34 0.61 -6.57
N THR A 104 -3.35 1.40 -5.49
CA THR A 104 -3.30 2.86 -5.56
C THR A 104 -1.93 3.34 -6.03
N VAL A 105 -0.86 2.70 -5.54
CA VAL A 105 0.51 2.96 -6.02
C VAL A 105 0.64 2.65 -7.51
N LEU A 106 0.13 1.51 -7.96
CA LEU A 106 0.12 1.14 -9.38
C LEU A 106 -0.67 2.14 -10.23
N MET A 107 -1.81 2.61 -9.74
CA MET A 107 -2.59 3.63 -10.43
C MET A 107 -1.81 4.95 -10.57
N ILE A 108 -1.12 5.39 -9.51
CA ILE A 108 -0.29 6.61 -9.54
C ILE A 108 0.87 6.49 -10.54
N VAL A 109 1.57 5.35 -10.54
CA VAL A 109 2.67 5.10 -11.48
C VAL A 109 2.13 5.06 -12.91
N ARG A 110 1.02 4.36 -13.14
CA ARG A 110 0.38 4.28 -14.46
C ARG A 110 -0.07 5.65 -14.96
N THR A 111 -0.69 6.48 -14.10
CA THR A 111 -1.09 7.84 -14.51
C THR A 111 0.13 8.67 -14.85
N ALA A 112 1.20 8.61 -14.05
CA ALA A 112 2.43 9.33 -14.36
C ALA A 112 3.05 8.93 -15.72
N TYR A 113 3.07 7.63 -16.03
CA TYR A 113 3.50 7.11 -17.33
C TYR A 113 2.59 7.51 -18.50
N SER A 114 1.27 7.64 -18.28
CA SER A 114 0.32 7.98 -19.34
C SER A 114 0.19 9.49 -19.60
N PHE A 115 0.56 10.31 -18.62
CA PHE A 115 0.44 11.77 -18.71
C PHE A 115 1.65 12.42 -19.37
N CYS A 116 2.80 11.74 -19.34
CA CYS A 116 4.04 12.14 -20.03
C CYS A 116 4.13 11.46 -21.40
#